data_AF-A0A3N5RLJ9-F1
#
_entry.id   AF-A0A3N5RLJ9-F1
#
_cell.length_a   1.000
_cell.length_b   1.000
_cell.length_c   1.000
_cell.angle_alpha   90.00
_cell.angle_beta   90.00
_cell.angle_gamma   90.00
#
_symmetry.space_group_name_H-M   'P 1'
#
loop_
_entity.id
_entity.type
_entity.pdbx_description
1 polymer ?
#
loop_
_entity_poly.entity_id
_entity_poly.type
_entity_poly.pdbx_seq_one_letter_code
_entity_poly.pdbx_strand_id
1 'polypeptide(L)'
;MARINENYRKLKAGYLFPEIGRRVARFCAENPQAQVIRLGIGDVTEPLPEAIISAWHAAVDEMAERKSFRGYGPEQGYDFLRAAVAENDFRARGVSIDPDEIFISDGSKCDSGNILEIFGAENKVAIVDPVYPVYVDT
;
A
#
# COMPACT_ATOMS: atom_id res chain seq x y z
N MET A 1 -11.94 33.68 2.13
CA MET A 1 -10.74 32.92 2.57
C MET A 1 -11.09 31.44 2.52
N ALA A 2 -10.21 30.58 2.01
CA ALA A 2 -10.50 29.14 1.94
C ALA A 2 -10.60 28.55 3.36
N ARG A 3 -11.62 27.70 3.61
CA ARG A 3 -11.79 26.99 4.88
C ARG A 3 -10.99 25.68 4.84
N ILE A 4 -10.24 25.40 5.90
CA ILE A 4 -9.49 24.15 6.05
C ILE A 4 -10.38 23.01 6.56
N ASN A 5 -9.95 21.77 6.35
CA ASN A 5 -10.59 20.61 6.94
C ASN A 5 -10.23 20.50 8.43
N GLU A 6 -11.21 20.77 9.30
CA GLU A 6 -11.04 20.77 10.77
C GLU A 6 -10.76 19.37 11.35
N ASN A 7 -11.00 18.29 10.61
CA ASN A 7 -10.68 16.93 11.07
C ASN A 7 -9.17 16.74 11.30
N TYR A 8 -8.31 17.42 10.55
CA TYR A 8 -6.86 17.36 10.76
C TYR A 8 -6.43 17.88 12.14
N ARG A 9 -7.23 18.71 12.80
CA ARG A 9 -6.95 19.17 14.17
C ARG A 9 -7.27 18.13 15.24
N LYS A 10 -8.01 17.06 14.90
CA LYS A 10 -8.37 15.97 15.82
C LYS A 10 -7.23 14.95 15.97
N LEU A 11 -6.29 14.90 15.02
CA LEU A 11 -5.13 14.02 15.07
C LEU A 11 -4.21 14.43 16.23
N LYS A 12 -4.01 13.52 17.19
CA LYS A 12 -3.32 13.84 18.47
C LYS A 12 -1.81 14.00 18.34
N ALA A 13 -1.20 13.41 17.31
CA ALA A 13 0.24 13.42 17.09
C ALA A 13 0.55 13.25 15.59
N GLY A 14 1.83 13.36 15.24
CA GLY A 14 2.31 12.92 13.94
C GLY A 14 2.26 11.39 13.83
N TYR A 15 2.15 10.90 12.58
CA TYR A 15 2.18 9.48 12.27
C TYR A 15 3.38 8.77 12.93
N LEU A 16 3.17 7.55 13.44
CA LEU A 16 4.13 6.82 14.27
C LEU A 16 5.54 6.70 13.64
N PHE A 17 5.60 6.34 12.36
CA PHE A 17 6.86 5.99 11.70
C PHE A 17 7.79 7.19 11.45
N PRO A 18 7.31 8.38 11.04
CA PRO A 18 8.11 9.60 11.03
C PRO A 18 8.80 9.92 12.37
N GLU A 19 8.10 9.72 13.49
CA GLU A 19 8.66 9.98 14.82
C GLU A 19 9.76 8.96 15.18
N ILE A 20 9.59 7.68 14.81
CA ILE A 20 10.64 6.66 14.94
C ILE A 20 11.87 7.07 14.11
N GLY A 21 11.68 7.45 12.84
CA GLY A 21 12.75 7.89 11.96
C GLY A 21 13.55 9.06 12.53
N ARG A 22 12.85 10.08 13.08
CA ARG A 22 13.47 11.24 13.73
C ARG A 22 14.36 10.84 14.91
N ARG A 23 13.88 9.94 15.77
CA ARG A 23 14.63 9.50 16.97
C ARG A 23 15.85 8.66 16.59
N VAL A 24 15.71 7.74 15.64
CA VAL A 24 16.82 6.91 15.15
C VAL A 24 17.89 7.80 14.50
N ALA A 25 17.49 8.76 13.67
CA ALA A 25 18.43 9.68 13.02
C ALA A 25 19.24 10.49 14.05
N ARG A 26 18.57 11.06 15.07
CA ARG A 26 19.25 11.78 16.16
C ARG A 26 20.24 10.87 16.90
N PHE A 27 19.81 9.67 17.28
CA PHE A 27 20.68 8.72 17.97
C PHE A 27 21.94 8.37 17.16
N CYS A 28 21.79 8.10 15.86
CA CYS A 28 22.94 7.82 14.98
C CYS A 28 23.89 9.01 14.85
N ALA A 29 23.38 10.25 14.82
CA ALA A 29 24.20 11.46 14.77
C ALA A 29 25.00 11.67 16.06
N GLU A 30 24.39 11.39 17.21
CA GLU A 30 25.02 11.50 18.54
C GLU A 30 25.99 10.33 18.84
N ASN A 31 25.83 9.19 18.15
CA ASN A 31 26.57 7.95 18.40
C ASN A 31 27.12 7.36 17.09
N PRO A 32 28.13 7.99 16.44
CA PRO A 32 28.60 7.59 15.11
C PRO A 32 29.27 6.21 15.07
N GLN A 33 29.70 5.68 16.20
CA GLN A 33 30.31 4.34 16.32
C GLN A 33 29.27 3.23 16.57
N ALA A 34 28.00 3.58 16.83
CA ALA A 34 26.97 2.60 17.12
C ALA A 34 26.43 1.96 15.85
N GLN A 35 26.53 0.64 15.74
CA GLN A 35 25.94 -0.14 14.65
C GLN A 35 24.46 -0.42 14.94
N VAL A 36 23.59 0.51 14.57
CA VAL A 36 22.15 0.39 14.81
C VAL A 36 21.52 -0.67 13.91
N ILE A 37 20.92 -1.69 14.52
CA ILE A 37 20.10 -2.70 13.85
C ILE A 37 18.64 -2.23 13.88
N ARG A 38 18.02 -2.08 12.70
CA ARG A 38 16.67 -1.53 12.56
C ARG A 38 15.64 -2.65 12.44
N LEU A 39 14.97 -2.98 13.53
CA LEU A 39 13.92 -4.02 13.60
C LEU A 39 12.51 -3.40 13.78
N GLY A 40 12.29 -2.23 13.19
CA GLY A 40 11.09 -1.40 13.40
C GLY A 40 10.05 -1.52 12.28
N ILE A 41 10.23 -0.76 11.20
CA ILE A 41 9.19 -0.46 10.19
C ILE A 41 8.78 -1.68 9.33
N GLY A 42 9.43 -2.84 9.47
CA GLY A 42 9.07 -4.03 8.70
C GLY A 42 9.39 -3.91 7.21
N ASP A 43 10.39 -3.10 6.86
CA ASP A 43 10.87 -2.97 5.49
C ASP A 43 11.77 -4.15 5.12
N VAL A 44 11.71 -4.58 3.86
CA VAL A 44 12.35 -5.81 3.39
C VAL A 44 13.84 -5.58 3.08
N THR A 45 14.64 -6.65 3.16
CA THR A 45 16.09 -6.60 2.92
C THR A 45 16.55 -7.40 1.71
N GLU A 46 15.71 -8.31 1.21
CA GLU A 46 16.05 -9.19 0.08
C GLU A 46 15.63 -8.57 -1.26
N PRO A 47 16.36 -8.85 -2.35
CA PRO A 47 16.01 -8.35 -3.68
C PRO A 47 14.74 -9.01 -4.22
N LEU A 48 14.18 -8.40 -5.27
CA LEU A 48 13.05 -8.98 -5.99
C LEU A 48 13.45 -10.34 -6.61
N PRO A 49 12.58 -11.36 -6.54
CA PRO A 49 12.80 -12.64 -7.21
C PRO A 49 13.00 -12.49 -8.73
N GLU A 50 13.84 -13.35 -9.30
CA GLU A 50 14.19 -13.35 -10.74
C GLU A 50 12.95 -13.40 -11.65
N ALA A 51 11.94 -14.19 -11.29
CA ALA A 51 10.70 -14.28 -12.07
C ALA A 51 9.98 -12.93 -12.18
N ILE A 52 10.02 -12.10 -11.14
CA ILE A 52 9.42 -10.76 -11.14
C ILE A 52 10.25 -9.83 -12.03
N ILE A 53 11.57 -9.85 -11.86
CA ILE A 53 12.51 -9.01 -12.63
C ILE A 53 12.39 -9.31 -14.14
N SER A 54 12.42 -10.59 -14.50
CA SER A 54 12.26 -11.04 -15.88
C SER A 54 10.93 -10.60 -16.50
N ALA A 55 9.81 -10.70 -15.76
CA ALA A 55 8.50 -10.24 -16.24
C ALA A 55 8.43 -8.71 -16.39
N TRP A 56 9.05 -7.96 -15.48
CA TRP A 56 9.13 -6.50 -15.57
C TRP A 56 9.94 -6.04 -16.77
N HIS A 57 11.08 -6.67 -17.05
CA HIS A 57 11.86 -6.37 -18.25
C HIS A 57 11.05 -6.61 -19.52
N ALA A 58 10.38 -7.76 -19.64
CA ALA A 58 9.53 -8.04 -20.79
C ALA A 58 8.39 -7.02 -20.95
N ALA A 59 7.77 -6.58 -19.86
CA ALA A 59 6.71 -5.57 -19.90
C ALA A 59 7.24 -4.18 -20.33
N VAL A 60 8.44 -3.79 -19.89
CA VAL A 60 9.08 -2.55 -20.33
C VAL A 60 9.41 -2.61 -21.82
N ASP A 61 9.95 -3.73 -22.30
CA ASP A 61 10.25 -3.95 -23.71
C ASP A 61 8.98 -3.91 -24.58
N GLU A 62 7.87 -4.51 -24.11
CA GLU A 62 6.56 -4.42 -24.78
C GLU A 62 6.11 -2.97 -24.96
N MET A 63 6.31 -2.12 -23.94
CA MET A 63 5.92 -0.72 -23.96
C MET A 63 6.87 0.18 -24.76
N ALA A 64 8.11 -0.26 -25.03
CA ALA A 64 9.05 0.45 -25.89
C ALA A 64 8.69 0.34 -27.38
N GLU A 65 7.95 -0.71 -27.75
CA GLU A 65 7.54 -1.00 -29.12
C GLU A 65 6.20 -0.34 -29.45
N ARG A 66 6.18 0.61 -30.39
CA ARG A 66 4.97 1.38 -30.76
C ARG A 66 3.76 0.50 -31.12
N LYS A 67 4.01 -0.68 -31.69
CA LYS A 67 2.97 -1.64 -32.11
C LYS A 67 2.28 -2.35 -30.94
N SER A 68 2.93 -2.43 -29.77
CA SER A 68 2.43 -3.12 -28.58
C SER A 68 2.24 -2.20 -27.37
N PHE A 69 2.64 -0.93 -27.49
CA PHE A 69 2.38 0.09 -26.48
C PHE A 69 0.89 0.14 -26.07
N ARG A 70 0.66 0.22 -24.76
CA ARG A 70 -0.67 0.37 -24.15
C ARG A 70 -0.77 1.74 -23.47
N GLY A 71 -1.89 2.42 -23.68
CA GLY A 71 -2.19 3.69 -23.01
C GLY A 71 -2.70 3.48 -21.58
N TYR A 72 -3.75 4.21 -21.21
CA TYR A 72 -4.46 3.92 -19.96
C TYR A 72 -4.94 2.47 -19.94
N GLY A 73 -4.58 1.76 -18.87
CA GLY A 73 -5.14 0.44 -18.58
C GLY A 73 -6.55 0.54 -17.98
N PRO A 74 -7.23 -0.60 -17.82
CA PRO A 74 -8.50 -0.65 -17.09
C PRO A 74 -8.28 -0.27 -15.63
N GLU A 75 -9.16 0.58 -15.09
CA GLU A 75 -9.02 1.17 -13.74
C GLU A 75 -9.15 0.13 -12.62
N GLN A 76 -9.83 -0.99 -12.89
CA GLN A 76 -9.95 -2.12 -11.97
C GLN A 76 -8.71 -3.05 -12.00
N GLY A 77 -7.82 -2.87 -12.97
CA GLY A 77 -6.69 -3.76 -13.23
C GLY A 77 -6.92 -4.70 -14.42
N TYR A 78 -5.82 -5.10 -15.06
CA TYR A 78 -5.87 -5.98 -16.23
C TYR A 78 -6.43 -7.36 -15.89
N ASP A 79 -7.24 -7.92 -16.80
CA ASP A 79 -7.95 -9.20 -16.64
C ASP A 79 -7.02 -10.35 -16.24
N PHE A 80 -5.82 -10.42 -16.83
CA PHE A 80 -4.87 -11.49 -16.53
C PHE A 80 -4.45 -11.49 -15.06
N LEU A 81 -4.36 -10.31 -14.44
CA LEU A 81 -3.96 -10.18 -13.04
C LEU A 81 -5.14 -10.44 -12.11
N ARG A 82 -6.32 -9.88 -12.41
CA ARG A 82 -7.55 -10.15 -11.65
C ARG A 82 -7.89 -11.63 -11.64
N ALA A 83 -7.82 -12.29 -12.80
CA ALA A 83 -8.03 -13.73 -12.92
C ALA A 83 -7.00 -14.55 -12.15
N ALA A 84 -5.72 -14.15 -12.19
CA ALA A 84 -4.67 -14.84 -11.43
C ALA A 84 -4.91 -14.74 -9.91
N VAL A 85 -5.31 -13.58 -9.40
CA VAL A 85 -5.65 -13.41 -7.98
C VAL A 85 -6.88 -14.25 -7.59
N ALA A 86 -7.97 -14.16 -8.37
CA ALA A 86 -9.18 -14.96 -8.13
C ALA A 86 -8.88 -16.46 -8.04
N GLU A 87 -8.08 -16.97 -8.97
CA GLU A 87 -7.75 -18.39 -9.02
C GLU A 87 -6.82 -18.82 -7.86
N ASN A 88 -5.69 -18.14 -7.70
CA ASN A 88 -4.61 -18.64 -6.84
C ASN A 88 -4.80 -18.27 -5.35
N ASP A 89 -5.40 -17.10 -5.07
CA ASP A 89 -5.54 -16.62 -3.69
C ASP A 89 -6.89 -17.01 -3.08
N PHE A 90 -7.92 -17.22 -3.90
CA PHE A 90 -9.28 -17.52 -3.43
C PHE A 90 -9.77 -18.91 -3.85
N ARG A 91 -9.93 -19.19 -5.14
CA ARG A 91 -10.56 -20.45 -5.61
C ARG A 91 -9.74 -21.69 -5.26
N ALA A 92 -8.42 -21.62 -5.38
CA ALA A 92 -7.51 -22.67 -4.94
C ALA A 92 -7.61 -22.98 -3.43
N ARG A 93 -8.18 -22.06 -2.65
CA ARG A 93 -8.44 -22.20 -1.20
C ARG A 93 -9.90 -22.49 -0.87
N GLY A 94 -10.73 -22.77 -1.87
CA GLY A 94 -12.15 -23.07 -1.72
C GLY A 94 -13.04 -21.83 -1.51
N VAL A 95 -12.54 -20.63 -1.80
CA VAL A 95 -13.31 -19.39 -1.72
C VAL A 95 -13.73 -18.95 -3.11
N SER A 96 -15.04 -18.79 -3.32
CA SER A 96 -15.59 -18.34 -4.61
C SER A 96 -15.53 -16.82 -4.70
N ILE A 97 -14.51 -16.31 -5.39
CA ILE A 97 -14.40 -14.91 -5.82
C ILE A 97 -14.34 -14.86 -7.35
N ASP A 98 -15.10 -13.95 -7.93
CA ASP A 98 -15.04 -13.64 -9.36
C ASP A 98 -13.96 -12.58 -9.66
N PRO A 99 -13.26 -12.64 -10.80
CA PRO A 99 -12.34 -11.58 -11.20
C PRO A 99 -12.93 -10.17 -11.18
N ASP A 100 -14.24 -10.02 -11.39
CA ASP A 100 -14.92 -8.71 -11.35
C ASP A 100 -15.17 -8.18 -9.93
N GLU A 101 -14.89 -8.99 -8.90
CA GLU A 101 -14.87 -8.58 -7.50
C GLU A 101 -13.47 -8.10 -7.05
N ILE A 102 -12.47 -8.14 -7.93
CA ILE A 102 -11.07 -7.81 -7.62
C ILE A 102 -10.70 -6.46 -8.25
N PHE A 103 -10.20 -5.56 -7.40
CA PHE A 103 -9.73 -4.22 -7.78
C PHE A 103 -8.24 -4.13 -7.47
N ILE A 104 -7.42 -3.96 -8.51
CA ILE A 104 -5.97 -3.81 -8.36
C ILE A 104 -5.65 -2.33 -8.10
N SER A 105 -4.94 -2.06 -7.01
CA SER A 105 -4.51 -0.72 -6.61
C SER A 105 -2.99 -0.59 -6.58
N ASP A 106 -2.50 0.60 -6.21
CA ASP A 106 -1.09 0.87 -5.96
C ASP A 106 -0.62 0.45 -4.55
N GLY A 107 -1.53 0.01 -3.69
CA GLY A 107 -1.20 -0.60 -2.40
C GLY A 107 -2.27 -0.45 -1.32
N SER A 108 -2.26 -1.38 -0.37
CA SER A 108 -3.29 -1.49 0.68
C SER A 108 -3.40 -0.26 1.58
N LYS A 109 -2.36 0.56 1.72
CA LYS A 109 -2.42 1.81 2.48
C LYS A 109 -3.34 2.83 1.80
N CYS A 110 -3.25 2.96 0.48
CA CYS A 110 -4.12 3.83 -0.29
C CYS A 110 -5.57 3.35 -0.20
N ASP A 111 -5.81 2.05 -0.44
CA ASP A 111 -7.15 1.48 -0.36
C ASP A 111 -7.77 1.63 1.02
N SER A 112 -7.03 1.31 2.09
CA SER A 112 -7.55 1.39 3.46
C SER A 112 -7.94 2.81 3.87
N GLY A 113 -7.24 3.83 3.36
CA GLY A 113 -7.60 5.23 3.61
C GLY A 113 -8.74 5.71 2.70
N ASN A 114 -8.68 5.39 1.42
CA ASN A 114 -9.62 5.90 0.42
C ASN A 114 -10.96 5.16 0.42
N ILE A 115 -11.04 3.95 0.96
CA ILE A 115 -12.30 3.21 1.07
C ILE A 115 -13.33 3.95 1.92
N LEU A 116 -12.90 4.86 2.80
CA LEU A 116 -13.81 5.69 3.60
C LEU A 116 -14.55 6.75 2.77
N GLU A 117 -14.03 7.13 1.61
CA GLU A 117 -14.64 8.13 0.72
C GLU A 117 -16.00 7.69 0.16
N ILE A 118 -16.28 6.38 0.13
CA ILE A 118 -17.57 5.83 -0.30
C ILE A 118 -18.57 5.66 0.86
N PHE A 119 -18.18 5.94 2.10
CA PHE A 119 -19.04 5.84 3.29
C PHE A 119 -19.36 7.23 3.89
N GLY A 120 -20.55 7.36 4.49
CA GLY A 120 -20.94 8.59 5.18
C GLY A 120 -20.21 8.80 6.51
N ALA A 121 -19.92 10.06 6.85
CA ALA A 121 -19.19 10.45 8.06
C ALA A 121 -19.92 10.19 9.39
N GLU A 122 -21.22 9.86 9.35
CA GLU A 122 -22.03 9.58 10.55
C GLU A 122 -21.94 8.12 11.00
N ASN A 123 -21.27 7.26 10.22
CA ASN A 123 -21.09 5.86 10.58
C ASN A 123 -20.19 5.71 11.81
N LYS A 124 -20.52 4.74 12.66
CA LYS A 124 -19.65 4.30 13.75
C LYS A 124 -18.78 3.16 13.24
N VAL A 125 -17.48 3.37 13.27
CA VAL A 125 -16.49 2.37 12.83
C VAL A 125 -15.91 1.66 14.05
N ALA A 126 -15.84 0.33 13.99
CA ALA A 126 -15.18 -0.49 15.00
C ALA A 126 -13.79 -0.89 14.48
N ILE A 127 -12.76 -0.73 15.31
CA ILE A 127 -11.38 -1.07 14.98
C ILE A 127 -10.84 -1.94 16.13
N VAL A 128 -10.10 -3.00 15.78
CA VAL A 128 -9.40 -3.83 16.78
C VAL A 128 -8.33 -3.02 17.52
N ASP A 129 -7.91 -3.48 18.69
CA ASP A 129 -6.84 -2.84 19.48
C ASP A 129 -5.96 -3.94 20.11
N PRO A 130 -4.64 -4.02 19.79
CA PRO A 130 -3.85 -3.08 18.97
C PRO A 130 -4.09 -3.24 17.46
N VAL A 131 -3.78 -2.19 16.69
CA VAL A 131 -3.98 -2.16 15.24
C VAL A 131 -2.98 -1.26 14.51
N TYR A 132 -2.84 -1.49 13.20
CA TYR A 132 -2.08 -0.60 12.32
C TYR A 132 -2.72 0.81 12.29
N PRO A 133 -1.93 1.87 12.53
CA PRO A 133 -2.47 3.22 12.81
C PRO A 133 -3.17 3.86 11.61
N VAL A 134 -2.95 3.39 10.38
CA VAL A 134 -3.63 3.93 9.19
C VAL A 134 -5.14 3.90 9.37
N TYR A 135 -5.73 2.82 9.89
CA TYR A 135 -7.18 2.72 10.03
C TYR A 135 -7.78 3.70 11.04
N VAL A 136 -6.98 4.21 11.98
CA VAL A 136 -7.42 5.17 13.02
C VAL A 136 -7.22 6.61 12.54
N ASP A 137 -6.16 6.87 11.78
CA ASP A 137 -5.78 8.20 11.32
C ASP A 137 -6.49 8.65 10.03
N THR A 138 -6.97 7.72 9.21
CA THR A 138 -7.69 8.00 7.94
C THR A 138 -9.19 8.19 8.14
#